data_AF-A0AAF0Q9W7-F1
#
_entry.id   AF-A0AAF0Q9W7-F1
#
_cell.length_a   1.000
_cell.length_b   1.000
_cell.length_c   1.000
_cell.angle_alpha   90.00
_cell.angle_beta   90.00
_cell.angle_gamma   90.00
#
_symmetry.space_group_name_H-M   'P 1'
#
loop_
_entity.id
_entity.type
_entity.pdbx_description
1 polymer ?
#
loop_
_entity_poly.entity_id
_entity_poly.type
_entity_poly.pdbx_seq_one_letter_code
_entity_poly.pdbx_strand_id
1 'polypeptide(L)'
;MYVVTPLMYWFNVYKAKNLPIFSDGIFKENNQDYNISKIIDPNFHIDLEKYDHEGRLYLSIVLLLTYGFSFACLTATVVHVFLFHGSIKQGLTFLKDLKLGHYVKIPPRAMFIAQVVGTLILAFAHLGIAWWLMNSSPNICNRPLLPQESPWTCPADHVFYDASVVSDLIGSWRIFGNLGYYSAIN
;
A
#
# COMPACT_ATOMS: atom_id res chain seq x y z
N MET A 1 -13.40 5.87 9.17
CA MET A 1 -12.14 6.48 9.65
C MET A 1 -12.38 7.62 10.61
N TYR A 2 -12.85 8.79 10.18
CA TYR A 2 -12.92 10.00 11.02
C TYR A 2 -13.72 9.92 12.33
N VAL A 3 -14.71 9.02 12.44
CA VAL A 3 -15.47 8.80 13.70
C VAL A 3 -14.86 7.67 14.53
N VAL A 4 -14.46 6.58 13.88
CA VAL A 4 -13.97 5.37 14.57
C VAL A 4 -12.58 5.60 15.17
N THR A 5 -11.70 6.31 14.46
CA THR A 5 -10.34 6.66 14.91
C THR A 5 -10.34 7.39 16.26
N PRO A 6 -11.03 8.54 16.43
CA PRO A 6 -11.03 9.25 17.72
C PRO A 6 -11.72 8.47 18.83
N LEU A 7 -12.76 7.67 18.53
CA LEU A 7 -13.40 6.80 19.53
C LEU A 7 -12.41 5.77 20.08
N MET A 8 -11.72 5.03 19.20
CA MET A 8 -10.75 4.03 19.65
C MET A 8 -9.57 4.65 20.40
N TYR A 9 -9.13 5.85 20.00
CA TYR A 9 -8.12 6.60 20.73
C TYR A 9 -8.61 7.01 22.13
N TRP A 10 -9.86 7.50 22.24
CA TRP A 10 -10.45 7.94 23.51
C TRP A 10 -10.57 6.80 24.52
N PHE A 11 -11.04 5.64 24.06
CA PHE A 11 -11.16 4.41 24.86
C PHE A 11 -9.82 3.67 25.07
N ASN A 12 -8.71 4.23 24.57
CA ASN A 12 -7.36 3.66 24.68
C ASN A 12 -7.27 2.20 24.19
N VAL A 13 -8.01 1.88 23.13
CA VAL A 13 -7.98 0.56 22.52
C VAL A 13 -6.56 0.29 22.00
N TYR A 14 -6.00 -0.89 22.29
CA TYR A 14 -4.63 -1.29 21.90
C TYR A 14 -3.50 -0.36 22.38
N LYS A 15 -3.68 0.35 23.51
CA LYS A 15 -2.71 1.35 24.01
C LYS A 15 -2.48 2.50 23.03
N ALA A 16 -3.48 2.82 22.20
CA ALA A 16 -3.40 3.85 21.17
C ALA A 16 -3.02 5.25 21.71
N LYS A 17 -3.27 5.57 22.99
CA LYS A 17 -2.86 6.87 23.58
C LYS A 17 -1.36 7.08 23.64
N ASN A 18 -0.57 6.00 23.69
CA ASN A 18 0.88 6.06 23.71
C ASN A 18 1.48 6.32 22.32
N LEU A 19 0.68 6.20 21.26
CA LEU A 19 1.11 6.27 19.87
C LEU A 19 0.51 7.52 19.19
N PRO A 20 1.17 8.05 18.13
CA PRO A 20 0.60 9.13 17.34
C PRO A 20 -0.69 8.68 16.64
N ILE A 21 -1.72 9.54 16.64
CA ILE A 21 -3.02 9.24 16.02
C ILE A 21 -2.88 9.10 14.51
N PHE A 22 -2.20 10.07 13.88
CA PHE A 22 -1.97 10.12 12.44
C PHE A 22 -0.50 9.84 12.18
N SER A 23 -0.18 8.57 11.91
CA SER A 23 1.13 8.17 11.43
C SER A 23 1.02 6.92 10.56
N ASP A 24 1.85 6.90 9.54
CA ASP A 24 2.11 5.82 8.59
C ASP A 24 3.24 4.88 9.07
N GLY A 25 3.94 5.23 10.15
CA GLY A 25 5.03 4.45 10.72
C GLY A 25 4.59 3.28 11.59
N ILE A 26 5.54 2.38 11.83
CA ILE A 26 5.43 1.26 12.76
C ILE A 26 6.20 1.59 14.03
N PHE A 27 5.62 1.27 15.16
CA PHE A 27 6.15 1.67 16.47
C PHE A 27 6.39 0.47 17.38
N LYS A 28 7.25 0.70 18.37
CA LYS A 28 7.34 -0.11 19.59
C LYS A 28 6.33 0.42 20.61
N GLU A 29 6.11 -0.37 21.67
CA GLU A 29 5.25 0.02 22.79
C GLU A 29 5.64 1.37 23.43
N ASN A 30 6.93 1.70 23.42
CA ASN A 30 7.50 2.91 24.02
C ASN A 30 7.47 4.14 23.11
N ASN A 31 6.63 4.15 22.05
CA ASN A 31 6.55 5.25 21.08
C ASN A 31 7.88 5.54 20.36
N GLN A 32 8.66 4.49 20.10
CA GLN A 32 9.89 4.55 19.32
C GLN A 32 9.64 3.90 17.96
N ASP A 33 10.25 4.41 16.91
CA ASP A 33 10.14 3.82 15.57
C ASP A 33 10.68 2.39 15.57
N TYR A 34 9.94 1.48 14.93
CA TYR A 34 10.31 0.09 14.79
C TYR A 34 11.21 -0.07 13.56
N ASN A 35 12.48 -0.42 13.77
CA ASN A 35 13.42 -0.63 12.68
C ASN A 35 13.20 -1.99 12.00
N ILE A 36 12.39 -1.99 10.93
CA ILE A 36 12.02 -3.20 10.19
C ILE A 36 13.23 -3.89 9.55
N SER A 37 14.23 -3.12 9.09
CA SER A 37 15.44 -3.68 8.48
C SER A 37 16.26 -4.59 9.41
N LYS A 38 16.02 -4.56 10.73
CA LYS A 38 16.69 -5.45 11.68
C LYS A 38 16.12 -6.85 11.74
N ILE A 39 14.84 -7.02 11.39
CA ILE A 39 14.16 -8.33 11.43
C ILE A 39 14.21 -9.05 10.08
N ILE A 40 14.76 -8.41 9.05
CA ILE A 40 14.85 -8.94 7.68
C ILE A 40 16.30 -9.22 7.33
N ASP A 41 16.58 -10.43 6.87
CA ASP A 41 17.90 -10.81 6.38
C ASP A 41 18.15 -10.30 4.95
N PRO A 42 19.41 -10.26 4.47
CA PRO A 42 19.74 -9.84 3.10
C PRO A 42 19.02 -10.64 1.99
N ASN A 43 18.53 -11.83 2.32
CA ASN A 43 17.75 -12.69 1.43
C ASN A 43 16.24 -12.39 1.47
N PHE A 44 15.82 -11.27 2.07
CA PHE A 44 14.41 -10.89 2.27
C PHE A 44 13.56 -11.91 3.03
N HIS A 45 14.17 -12.71 3.90
CA HIS A 45 13.46 -13.59 4.83
C HIS A 45 13.36 -12.94 6.21
N ILE A 46 12.30 -13.26 6.95
CA ILE A 46 12.18 -12.83 8.34
C ILE A 46 12.98 -13.74 9.24
N ASP A 47 13.83 -13.13 10.04
CA ASP A 47 14.50 -13.77 11.15
C ASP A 47 13.57 -13.76 12.37
N LEU A 48 12.99 -14.92 12.66
CA LEU A 48 12.05 -15.09 13.77
C LEU A 48 12.73 -14.91 15.14
N GLU A 49 14.01 -15.25 15.29
CA GLU A 49 14.73 -15.05 16.56
C GLU A 49 14.95 -13.57 16.84
N LYS A 50 15.34 -12.79 15.82
CA LYS A 50 15.46 -11.33 15.93
C LYS A 50 14.10 -10.68 16.18
N TYR A 51 13.04 -11.17 15.53
CA TYR A 51 11.67 -10.68 15.76
C TYR A 51 11.22 -10.92 17.21
N ASP A 52 11.43 -12.12 17.74
CA ASP A 52 11.04 -12.46 19.10
C ASP A 52 11.84 -11.65 20.15
N HIS A 53 13.09 -11.27 19.84
CA HIS A 53 13.92 -10.41 20.69
C HIS A 53 13.58 -8.91 20.60
N GLU A 54 13.31 -8.37 19.40
CA GLU A 54 12.92 -6.97 19.21
C GLU A 54 11.49 -6.68 19.72
N GLY A 55 10.65 -7.72 19.80
CA GLY A 55 9.32 -7.69 20.38
C GLY A 55 8.22 -7.37 19.37
N ARG A 56 6.98 -7.29 19.89
CA ARG A 56 5.79 -7.08 19.05
C ARG A 56 5.77 -5.69 18.43
N LEU A 57 5.32 -5.63 17.18
CA LEU A 57 5.08 -4.38 16.46
C LEU A 57 3.74 -3.75 16.85
N TYR A 58 3.73 -2.43 16.96
CA TYR A 58 2.54 -1.63 17.22
C TYR A 58 2.25 -0.70 16.04
N LEU A 59 1.00 -0.67 15.60
CA LEU A 59 0.54 0.14 14.48
C LEU A 59 -0.25 1.33 15.03
N SER A 60 -0.16 2.48 14.35
CA SER A 60 -1.04 3.61 14.68
C SER A 60 -2.51 3.22 14.47
N ILE A 61 -3.41 3.85 15.21
CA ILE A 61 -4.84 3.50 15.14
C ILE A 61 -5.46 3.78 13.76
N VAL A 62 -4.97 4.80 13.05
CA VAL A 62 -5.39 5.12 11.68
C VAL A 62 -4.87 4.08 10.70
N LEU A 63 -3.59 3.70 10.82
CA LEU A 63 -2.96 2.71 9.95
C LEU A 63 -3.64 1.35 10.10
N LEU A 64 -3.86 0.93 11.35
CA LEU A 64 -4.55 -0.30 11.71
C LEU A 64 -5.95 -0.40 11.09
N LEU A 65 -6.74 0.67 11.20
CA LEU A 65 -8.06 0.73 10.57
C LEU A 65 -7.98 0.74 9.05
N THR A 66 -6.98 1.41 8.48
CA THR A 66 -6.79 1.49 7.02
C THR A 66 -6.50 0.10 6.46
N TYR A 67 -5.68 -0.71 7.14
CA TYR A 67 -5.47 -2.11 6.78
C TYR A 67 -6.77 -2.92 6.87
N GLY A 68 -7.48 -2.86 8.00
CA GLY A 68 -8.74 -3.59 8.17
C GLY A 68 -9.79 -3.24 7.11
N PHE A 69 -9.94 -1.94 6.79
CA PHE A 69 -10.84 -1.49 5.74
C PHE A 69 -10.39 -1.92 4.34
N SER A 70 -9.09 -1.95 4.08
CA SER A 70 -8.55 -2.41 2.79
C SER A 70 -8.90 -3.88 2.53
N PHE A 71 -8.78 -4.76 3.53
CA PHE A 71 -9.20 -6.16 3.42
C PHE A 71 -10.71 -6.29 3.16
N ALA A 72 -11.53 -5.51 3.86
CA ALA A 72 -12.98 -5.49 3.64
C ALA A 72 -13.33 -4.98 2.22
N CYS A 73 -12.64 -3.94 1.75
CA CYS A 73 -12.84 -3.41 0.41
C CYS A 73 -12.42 -4.38 -0.69
N LEU A 74 -11.31 -5.11 -0.51
CA LEU A 74 -10.86 -6.10 -1.49
C LEU A 74 -11.87 -7.23 -1.64
N THR A 75 -12.33 -7.80 -0.53
CA THR A 75 -13.37 -8.86 -0.56
C THR A 75 -14.69 -8.35 -1.11
N ALA A 76 -15.14 -7.15 -0.70
CA ALA A 76 -16.33 -6.51 -1.24
C ALA A 76 -16.21 -6.24 -2.75
N THR A 77 -15.03 -5.84 -3.22
CA THR A 77 -14.78 -5.58 -4.64
C THR A 77 -14.85 -6.88 -5.44
N VAL A 78 -14.24 -7.96 -4.98
CA VAL A 78 -14.32 -9.28 -5.64
C VAL A 78 -15.78 -9.73 -5.75
N VAL A 79 -16.53 -9.65 -4.66
CA VAL A 79 -17.96 -10.01 -4.63
C VAL A 79 -18.76 -9.10 -5.58
N HIS A 80 -18.53 -7.80 -5.54
CA HIS A 80 -19.23 -6.83 -6.40
C HIS A 80 -18.86 -6.98 -7.89
N VAL A 81 -17.62 -7.33 -8.22
CA VAL A 81 -17.20 -7.63 -9.60
C VAL A 81 -17.88 -8.91 -10.09
N PHE A 82 -17.87 -9.96 -9.28
CA PHE A 82 -18.52 -11.23 -9.61
C PHE A 82 -20.03 -11.05 -9.83
N LEU A 83 -20.70 -10.31 -8.94
CA LEU A 83 -22.15 -10.09 -9.01
C LEU A 83 -22.58 -9.07 -10.07
N PHE A 84 -21.83 -8.00 -10.30
CA PHE A 84 -22.29 -6.85 -11.11
C PHE A 84 -21.48 -6.59 -12.39
N HIS A 85 -20.23 -7.05 -12.51
CA HIS A 85 -19.36 -6.67 -13.63
C HIS A 85 -19.18 -7.75 -14.70
N GLY A 86 -19.45 -9.03 -14.43
CA GLY A 86 -19.12 -10.13 -15.34
C GLY A 86 -19.82 -10.16 -16.71
N SER A 87 -20.90 -9.40 -16.93
CA SER A 87 -21.52 -9.31 -18.27
C SER A 87 -22.23 -7.99 -18.53
N ILE A 88 -22.96 -7.45 -17.55
CA ILE A 88 -23.83 -6.29 -17.79
C ILE A 88 -23.02 -5.01 -17.99
N LYS A 89 -22.00 -4.75 -17.14
CA LYS A 89 -21.18 -3.53 -17.25
C LYS A 89 -20.24 -3.55 -18.45
N GLN A 90 -19.60 -4.68 -18.73
CA GLN A 90 -18.81 -4.84 -19.97
C GLN A 90 -19.68 -4.65 -21.22
N GLY A 91 -20.89 -5.20 -21.24
CA GLY A 91 -21.86 -4.97 -22.32
C GLY A 91 -22.26 -3.50 -22.46
N LEU A 92 -22.53 -2.81 -21.34
CA LEU A 92 -22.92 -1.40 -21.37
C LEU A 92 -21.79 -0.47 -21.82
N THR A 93 -20.56 -0.72 -21.39
CA THR A 93 -19.38 0.05 -21.82
C THR A 93 -19.08 -0.20 -23.29
N PHE A 94 -19.16 -1.45 -23.75
CA PHE A 94 -19.02 -1.78 -25.18
C PHE A 94 -20.07 -1.08 -26.04
N LEU A 95 -21.35 -1.05 -25.61
CA LEU A 95 -22.40 -0.31 -26.30
C LEU A 95 -22.17 1.21 -26.31
N LYS A 96 -21.63 1.78 -25.23
CA LYS A 96 -21.23 3.20 -25.17
C LYS A 96 -20.11 3.51 -26.16
N ASP A 97 -19.11 2.64 -26.26
CA ASP A 97 -17.99 2.80 -27.17
C ASP A 97 -18.42 2.61 -28.63
N LEU A 98 -19.34 1.68 -28.92
CA LEU A 98 -19.96 1.55 -30.24
C LEU A 98 -20.75 2.81 -30.64
N LYS A 99 -21.49 3.38 -29.68
CA LYS A 99 -22.26 4.61 -29.91
C LYS A 99 -21.34 5.81 -30.12
N LEU A 100 -20.28 5.96 -29.34
CA LEU A 100 -19.28 7.01 -29.53
C LEU A 100 -18.54 6.83 -30.87
N GLY A 101 -18.11 5.62 -31.21
CA GLY A 101 -17.48 5.30 -32.49
C GLY A 101 -18.36 5.67 -33.68
N HIS A 102 -19.68 5.46 -33.57
CA HIS A 102 -20.65 5.92 -34.57
C HIS A 102 -20.71 7.46 -34.68
N TYR A 103 -20.64 8.20 -33.57
CA TYR A 103 -20.68 9.67 -33.58
C TYR A 103 -19.41 10.31 -34.16
N VAL A 104 -18.23 9.75 -33.85
CA VAL A 104 -16.95 10.38 -34.23
C VAL A 104 -16.42 9.84 -35.57
N LYS A 105 -17.06 8.81 -36.16
CA LYS A 105 -16.63 8.14 -37.40
C LYS A 105 -15.17 7.65 -37.37
N ILE A 106 -14.60 7.45 -36.17
CA ILE A 106 -13.24 6.95 -36.01
C ILE A 106 -13.29 5.43 -36.16
N PRO A 107 -12.50 4.81 -37.06
CA PRO A 107 -12.49 3.37 -37.19
C PRO A 107 -11.97 2.73 -35.89
N PRO A 108 -12.64 1.69 -35.36
CA PRO A 108 -12.33 1.11 -34.04
C PRO A 108 -10.89 0.58 -33.94
N ARG A 109 -10.30 0.16 -35.06
CA ARG A 109 -8.89 -0.28 -35.12
C ARG A 109 -7.90 0.86 -34.85
N ALA A 110 -8.19 2.08 -35.32
CA ALA A 110 -7.31 3.22 -35.07
C ALA A 110 -7.36 3.67 -33.60
N MET A 111 -8.53 3.61 -32.97
CA MET A 111 -8.69 3.93 -31.55
C MET A 111 -7.92 2.95 -30.66
N PHE A 112 -8.03 1.64 -30.94
CA PHE A 112 -7.28 0.60 -30.23
C PHE A 112 -5.76 0.76 -30.40
N ILE A 113 -5.29 0.99 -31.63
CA ILE A 113 -3.86 1.20 -31.91
C ILE A 113 -3.34 2.44 -31.18
N ALA A 114 -4.08 3.55 -31.19
CA ALA A 114 -3.67 4.77 -30.50
C ALA A 114 -3.56 4.56 -28.97
N GLN A 115 -4.51 3.84 -28.36
CA GLN A 115 -4.45 3.50 -26.94
C GLN A 115 -3.27 2.59 -26.61
N VAL A 116 -3.07 1.50 -27.37
CA VAL A 116 -1.97 0.56 -27.15
C VAL A 116 -0.61 1.25 -27.31
N VAL A 117 -0.43 2.02 -28.38
CA VAL A 117 0.81 2.75 -28.63
C VAL A 117 1.06 3.81 -27.56
N GLY A 118 0.02 4.56 -27.16
CA GLY A 118 0.13 5.55 -26.10
C GLY A 118 0.52 4.95 -24.75
N THR A 119 -0.10 3.84 -24.35
CA THR A 119 0.24 3.13 -23.10
C THR A 119 1.65 2.56 -23.13
N LEU A 120 2.08 2.00 -24.27
CA LEU A 120 3.45 1.48 -24.41
C LEU A 120 4.49 2.59 -24.30
N ILE A 121 4.31 3.70 -25.04
CA ILE A 121 5.23 4.84 -24.99
C ILE A 121 5.33 5.38 -23.56
N LEU A 122 4.19 5.56 -22.88
CA LEU A 122 4.17 6.05 -21.50
C LEU A 122 4.89 5.09 -20.55
N ALA A 123 4.64 3.78 -20.65
CA ALA A 123 5.27 2.78 -19.81
C ALA A 123 6.80 2.76 -19.97
N PHE A 124 7.31 2.80 -21.21
CA PHE A 124 8.75 2.87 -21.47
C PHE A 124 9.37 4.18 -21.00
N ALA A 125 8.69 5.31 -21.22
CA ALA A 125 9.17 6.59 -20.74
C ALA A 125 9.26 6.62 -19.20
N HIS A 126 8.24 6.10 -18.49
CA HIS A 126 8.25 6.02 -17.04
C HIS A 126 9.40 5.15 -16.52
N LEU A 127 9.58 3.96 -17.10
CA LEU A 127 10.66 3.05 -16.70
C LEU A 127 12.04 3.67 -16.99
N GLY A 128 12.20 4.33 -18.14
CA GLY A 128 13.43 5.00 -18.52
C GLY A 128 13.79 6.16 -17.58
N ILE A 129 12.81 6.99 -17.22
CA ILE A 129 13.00 8.10 -16.27
C ILE A 129 13.34 7.55 -14.89
N ALA A 130 12.62 6.53 -14.41
CA ALA A 130 12.89 5.92 -13.11
C ALA A 130 14.30 5.30 -13.04
N TRP A 131 14.69 4.56 -14.08
CA TRP A 131 16.01 3.97 -14.18
C TRP A 131 17.11 5.03 -14.24
N TRP A 132 16.92 6.07 -15.06
CA TRP A 132 17.87 7.19 -15.18
C TRP A 132 18.04 7.91 -13.84
N LEU A 133 16.93 8.21 -13.16
CA LEU A 133 16.95 8.88 -11.86
C LEU A 133 17.76 8.07 -10.83
N MET A 134 17.52 6.75 -10.74
CA MET A 134 18.25 5.86 -9.83
C MET A 134 19.75 5.77 -10.15
N ASN A 135 20.14 5.86 -11.42
CA ASN A 135 21.56 5.82 -11.82
C ASN A 135 22.28 7.17 -11.61
N SER A 136 21.56 8.28 -11.75
CA SER A 136 22.13 9.62 -11.59
C SER A 136 22.36 10.03 -10.12
N SER A 137 21.59 9.48 -9.18
CA SER A 137 21.77 9.75 -7.74
C SER A 137 21.82 8.44 -6.94
N PRO A 138 23.00 8.05 -6.41
CA PRO A 138 23.08 6.91 -5.51
C PRO A 138 22.45 7.26 -4.15
N ASN A 139 21.62 6.35 -3.61
CA ASN A 139 20.97 6.44 -2.29
C ASN A 139 19.87 7.51 -2.10
N ILE A 140 19.06 7.80 -3.13
CA ILE A 140 17.96 8.81 -3.13
C ILE A 140 17.00 8.70 -1.93
N CYS A 141 16.77 7.50 -1.40
CA CYS A 141 15.81 7.26 -0.32
C CYS A 141 16.43 7.07 1.06
N ASN A 142 17.76 7.19 1.18
CA ASN A 142 18.48 6.97 2.43
C ASN A 142 18.87 8.30 3.08
N ARG A 143 17.94 8.87 3.86
CA ARG A 143 18.04 10.18 4.55
C ARG A 143 19.41 10.50 5.18
N PRO A 144 20.10 9.57 5.88
CA PRO A 144 21.40 9.88 6.51
C PRO A 144 22.59 9.98 5.54
N LEU A 145 22.47 9.48 4.31
CA LEU A 145 23.54 9.50 3.29
C LEU A 145 23.38 10.65 2.29
N LEU A 146 22.29 11.41 2.39
CA LEU A 146 22.00 12.54 1.52
C LEU A 146 22.56 13.86 2.11
N PRO A 147 22.91 14.84 1.26
CA PRO A 147 23.23 16.18 1.74
C PRO A 147 22.04 16.78 2.51
N GLN A 148 22.33 17.51 3.59
CA GLN A 148 21.32 18.04 4.53
C GLN A 148 20.23 18.95 3.90
N GLU A 149 20.42 19.42 2.67
CA GLU A 149 19.46 20.26 1.94
C GLU A 149 18.74 19.55 0.77
N SER A 150 18.88 18.23 0.65
CA SER A 150 18.22 17.51 -0.45
C SER A 150 16.70 17.38 -0.22
N PRO A 151 15.85 17.62 -1.24
CA PRO A 151 14.39 17.48 -1.11
C PRO A 151 13.90 16.01 -1.13
N TRP A 152 14.82 15.04 -1.29
CA TRP A 152 14.49 13.63 -1.49
C TRP A 152 14.27 12.90 -0.17
N THR A 153 13.04 12.46 0.06
CA THR A 153 12.63 11.81 1.34
C THR A 153 11.89 10.48 1.16
N CYS A 154 11.55 10.12 -0.09
CA CYS A 154 10.81 8.91 -0.52
C CYS A 154 9.73 8.41 0.45
N PRO A 155 8.82 9.27 0.96
CA PRO A 155 7.89 8.87 2.01
C PRO A 155 6.95 7.75 1.55
N ALA A 156 6.46 7.84 0.30
CA ALA A 156 5.58 6.81 -0.26
C ALA A 156 6.27 5.44 -0.33
N ASP A 157 7.51 5.39 -0.84
CA ASP A 157 8.25 4.13 -0.99
C ASP A 157 8.53 3.45 0.36
N HIS A 158 8.87 4.23 1.39
CA HIS A 158 9.02 3.72 2.75
C HIS A 158 7.72 3.11 3.28
N VAL A 159 6.59 3.79 3.10
CA VAL A 159 5.27 3.28 3.51
C VAL A 159 4.91 1.99 2.75
N PHE A 160 5.17 1.93 1.45
CA PHE A 160 4.92 0.72 0.66
C PHE A 160 5.81 -0.45 1.09
N TYR A 161 7.09 -0.20 1.38
CA TYR A 161 8.01 -1.21 1.87
C TYR A 161 7.56 -1.75 3.23
N ASP A 162 7.29 -0.87 4.19
CA ASP A 162 6.82 -1.21 5.53
C ASP A 162 5.51 -2.01 5.45
N ALA A 163 4.58 -1.58 4.59
CA ALA A 163 3.32 -2.28 4.35
C ALA A 163 3.51 -3.69 3.79
N SER A 164 4.42 -3.86 2.84
CA SER A 164 4.72 -5.16 2.22
C SER A 164 5.31 -6.12 3.25
N VAL A 165 6.20 -5.64 4.12
CA VAL A 165 6.76 -6.46 5.19
C VAL A 165 5.66 -6.89 6.17
N VAL A 166 4.79 -5.96 6.59
CA VAL A 166 3.70 -6.24 7.53
C VAL A 166 2.69 -7.23 6.95
N SER A 167 2.22 -6.98 5.72
CA SER A 167 1.14 -7.74 5.10
C SER A 167 1.59 -9.10 4.60
N ASP A 168 2.73 -9.15 3.91
CA ASP A 168 3.18 -10.34 3.16
C ASP A 168 4.25 -11.11 3.91
N LEU A 169 5.30 -10.42 4.40
CA LEU A 169 6.46 -11.09 4.97
C LEU A 169 6.18 -11.64 6.37
N ILE A 170 5.72 -10.79 7.30
CA ILE A 170 5.30 -11.19 8.66
C ILE A 170 4.02 -12.00 8.58
N GLY A 171 3.19 -11.66 7.60
CA GLY A 171 1.91 -12.26 7.33
C GLY A 171 0.81 -11.63 8.18
N SER A 172 -0.26 -11.21 7.50
CA SER A 172 -1.46 -10.65 8.12
C SER A 172 -2.04 -11.57 9.21
N TRP A 173 -1.93 -12.89 9.05
CA TRP A 173 -2.41 -13.86 10.05
C TRP A 173 -1.65 -13.79 11.38
N ARG A 174 -0.36 -13.44 11.40
CA ARG A 174 0.42 -13.35 12.64
C ARG A 174 0.08 -12.09 13.44
N ILE A 175 -0.39 -11.04 12.77
CA ILE A 175 -0.72 -9.75 13.37
C ILE A 175 -2.21 -9.67 13.75
N PHE A 176 -3.08 -10.13 12.85
CA PHE A 176 -4.55 -10.03 12.95
C PHE A 176 -5.25 -11.38 13.21
N GLY A 177 -4.54 -12.50 13.23
CA GLY A 177 -5.12 -13.81 13.56
C GLY A 177 -5.33 -13.98 15.06
N ASN A 178 -5.85 -15.15 15.46
CA ASN A 178 -6.24 -15.45 16.85
C ASN A 178 -5.10 -15.34 17.89
N LEU A 179 -3.85 -15.44 17.45
CA LEU A 179 -2.65 -15.32 18.30
C LEU A 179 -2.01 -13.92 18.22
N GLY A 180 -2.48 -13.08 17.30
CA GLY A 180 -1.98 -11.72 17.07
C GLY A 180 -2.56 -10.71 18.07
N TYR A 181 -1.85 -9.60 18.25
CA TYR A 181 -2.30 -8.53 19.16
C TYR A 181 -3.55 -7.81 18.65
N TYR A 182 -3.76 -7.78 17.32
CA TYR A 182 -4.88 -7.10 16.68
C TYR A 182 -5.97 -8.06 16.19
N SER A 183 -6.16 -9.18 16.90
CA SER A 183 -7.07 -10.26 16.49
C SER A 183 -8.52 -9.82 16.30
N ALA A 184 -8.99 -8.79 17.00
CA ALA A 184 -10.38 -8.33 16.91
C ALA A 184 -10.72 -7.51 15.66
N ILE A 185 -9.77 -7.31 14.75
CA ILE A 185 -9.95 -6.48 13.53
C ILE A 185 -10.21 -7.34 12.28
N ASN A 186 -9.86 -8.63 12.34
CA ASN A 186 -10.13 -9.61 11.29
C ASN A 186 -11.48 -10.30 11.55
#